data_AF-G7YVY8-F1
#
_entry.id   AF-G7YVY8-F1
#
_cell.length_a   1.000
_cell.length_b   1.000
_cell.length_c   1.000
_cell.angle_alpha   90.00
_cell.angle_beta   90.00
_cell.angle_gamma   90.00
#
_symmetry.space_group_name_H-M   'P 1'
#
loop_
_entity.id
_entity.type
_entity.pdbx_description
1 polymer ?
#
loop_
_entity_poly.entity_id
_entity_poly.type
_entity_poly.pdbx_seq_one_letter_code
_entity_poly.pdbx_strand_id
1 'polypeptide(L)'
;MDGGHVNHYATAPTFSLPKIEIDMFSGNPMEFCKFIKAFQMSIADRLFDDSNKLMYLLYYCRGEAKEAIEHCVFLPGKAGYQRAMDILRTQFGRPHDIAQSFMNELLVGGPIAPGDVDALRRLIRKMVNCDLALKQMHYTADLNCSTNLKRIVERLPRHLQQRWAEAADDILRSGSEPEFDHLVSFLDRSVSIASNCYGVIASPRRYGNQVDKVVLERPPRKARINVVATKASMACPHCSQTHSLSECEVFRTLSQVEKLSRLKGLKLCFNCL
;
A
#
# COMPACT_ATOMS: atom_id res chain seq x y z
N MET A 1 36.21 22.12 -64.13
CA MET A 1 36.90 20.97 -63.50
C MET A 1 37.97 21.61 -62.63
N ASP A 2 37.87 21.65 -61.31
CA ASP A 2 37.58 20.53 -60.42
C ASP A 2 36.91 21.02 -59.13
N GLY A 3 36.04 20.19 -58.55
CA GLY A 3 35.29 20.48 -57.34
C GLY A 3 35.73 19.61 -56.16
N GLY A 4 35.27 19.99 -54.97
CA GLY A 4 35.35 19.19 -53.73
C GLY A 4 36.68 19.38 -52.98
N HIS A 5 36.73 19.43 -51.66
CA HIS A 5 35.83 18.83 -50.68
C HIS A 5 35.96 19.62 -49.36
N VAL A 6 34.88 20.30 -48.94
CA VAL A 6 34.79 20.87 -47.58
C VAL A 6 34.38 19.71 -46.68
N ASN A 7 35.32 19.19 -45.89
CA ASN A 7 35.00 18.19 -44.87
C ASN A 7 34.24 18.86 -43.73
N HIS A 8 32.91 18.84 -43.84
CA HIS A 8 32.01 19.00 -42.71
C HIS A 8 32.05 17.71 -41.88
N TYR A 9 32.94 17.65 -40.89
CA TYR A 9 32.78 16.71 -39.79
C TYR A 9 31.61 17.20 -38.94
N ALA A 10 30.41 16.77 -39.31
CA ALA A 10 29.25 16.87 -38.44
C ALA A 10 29.59 16.15 -37.13
N THR A 11 29.81 16.91 -36.07
CA THR A 11 29.93 16.39 -34.71
C THR A 11 28.57 15.76 -34.40
N ALA A 12 28.52 14.43 -34.37
CA ALA A 12 27.31 13.72 -33.99
C ALA A 12 26.88 14.24 -32.60
N PRO A 13 25.60 14.63 -32.41
CA PRO A 13 25.12 15.02 -31.10
C PRO A 13 25.30 13.84 -30.16
N THR A 14 26.14 14.01 -29.14
CA THR A 14 26.32 13.05 -28.06
C THR A 14 25.02 12.98 -27.27
N PHE A 15 24.12 12.07 -27.64
CA PHE A 15 23.00 11.70 -26.80
C PHE A 15 23.56 11.01 -25.54
N SER A 16 23.86 11.80 -24.51
CA SER A 16 24.16 11.25 -23.19
C SER A 16 22.86 10.82 -22.53
N LEU A 17 22.71 9.52 -22.30
CA LEU A 17 21.63 9.01 -21.45
C LEU A 17 21.67 9.68 -20.08
N PRO A 18 20.51 9.92 -19.43
CA PRO A 18 20.48 10.41 -18.07
C PRO A 18 21.35 9.54 -17.17
N LYS A 19 22.11 10.17 -16.27
CA LYS A 19 22.94 9.44 -15.32
C LYS A 19 22.03 8.61 -14.42
N ILE A 20 22.20 7.29 -14.43
CA ILE A 20 21.48 6.39 -13.54
C ILE A 20 22.00 6.67 -12.12
N GLU A 21 21.12 7.17 -11.25
CA GLU A 21 21.42 7.35 -9.83
C GLU A 21 21.32 6.01 -9.11
N ILE A 22 22.27 5.75 -8.22
CA ILE A 22 22.28 4.55 -7.39
C ILE A 22 21.51 4.87 -6.12
N ASP A 23 20.50 4.06 -5.82
CA ASP A 23 19.72 4.19 -4.59
C ASP A 23 20.61 3.89 -3.36
N MET A 24 20.37 4.62 -2.26
CA MET A 24 21.06 4.39 -0.98
C MET A 24 20.62 3.07 -0.35
N PHE A 25 21.56 2.22 0.03
CA PHE A 25 21.30 0.90 0.61
C PHE A 25 21.34 0.92 2.13
N SER A 26 20.23 0.56 2.79
CA SER A 26 20.14 0.54 4.26
C SER A 26 20.40 -0.81 4.91
N GLY A 27 20.56 -1.88 4.13
CA GLY A 27 20.62 -3.26 4.64
C GLY A 27 19.37 -4.09 4.35
N ASN A 28 18.36 -3.53 3.68
CA ASN A 28 17.15 -4.28 3.31
C ASN A 28 17.47 -5.43 2.32
N PRO A 29 17.26 -6.70 2.69
CA PRO A 29 17.58 -7.83 1.81
C PRO A 29 16.88 -7.77 0.45
N MET A 30 15.66 -7.25 0.37
CA MET A 30 14.90 -7.13 -0.89
C MET A 30 15.55 -6.15 -1.89
N GLU A 31 16.35 -5.21 -1.39
CA GLU A 31 17.04 -4.20 -2.22
C GLU A 31 18.46 -4.64 -2.58
N PHE A 32 19.02 -5.63 -1.90
CA PHE A 32 20.42 -6.03 -2.00
C PHE A 32 20.85 -6.35 -3.43
N CYS A 33 20.12 -7.21 -4.14
CA CYS A 33 20.49 -7.62 -5.50
C CYS A 33 20.44 -6.44 -6.48
N LYS A 34 19.47 -5.53 -6.34
CA LYS A 34 19.36 -4.33 -7.17
C LYS A 34 20.52 -3.39 -6.88
N PHE A 35 20.83 -3.16 -5.61
CA PHE A 35 21.92 -2.30 -5.16
C PHE A 35 23.27 -2.78 -5.69
N ILE A 36 23.63 -4.05 -5.46
CA ILE A 36 24.92 -4.60 -5.89
C ILE A 36 25.08 -4.51 -7.42
N LYS A 37 24.05 -4.86 -8.19
CA LYS A 37 24.08 -4.73 -9.66
C LYS A 37 24.27 -3.28 -10.11
N ALA A 38 23.51 -2.35 -9.52
CA ALA A 38 23.62 -0.92 -9.84
C ALA A 38 24.99 -0.36 -9.48
N PHE A 39 25.54 -0.74 -8.31
CA PHE A 39 26.86 -0.34 -7.86
C PHE A 39 27.97 -0.89 -8.76
N GLN A 40 27.88 -2.15 -9.16
CA GLN A 40 28.85 -2.78 -10.07
C GLN A 40 28.90 -2.04 -11.42
N MET A 41 27.76 -1.93 -12.09
CA MET A 41 27.67 -1.32 -13.42
C MET A 41 28.04 0.17 -13.46
N SER A 42 27.74 0.89 -12.38
CA SER A 42 27.88 2.35 -12.35
C SER A 42 29.23 2.82 -11.78
N ILE A 43 29.86 2.00 -10.93
CA ILE A 43 31.06 2.40 -10.17
C ILE A 43 32.14 1.33 -10.28
N ALA A 44 31.88 0.10 -9.81
CA ALA A 44 32.93 -0.89 -9.67
C ALA A 44 33.58 -1.29 -11.01
N ASP A 45 32.80 -1.31 -12.09
CA ASP A 45 33.27 -1.65 -13.44
C ASP A 45 33.93 -0.45 -14.15
N ARG A 46 33.71 0.77 -13.65
CA ARG A 46 34.26 2.01 -14.24
C ARG A 46 35.52 2.51 -13.53
N LEU A 47 35.72 2.12 -12.28
CA LEU A 47 36.87 2.51 -11.47
C LEU A 47 37.89 1.38 -11.40
N PHE A 48 39.18 1.71 -11.53
CA PHE A 48 40.26 0.75 -11.37
C PHE A 48 40.77 0.64 -9.93
N ASP A 49 40.70 1.74 -9.15
CA ASP A 49 41.17 1.78 -7.77
C ASP A 49 40.12 1.27 -6.77
N ASP A 50 40.50 0.24 -6.01
CA ASP A 50 39.63 -0.39 -5.01
C ASP A 50 39.43 0.51 -3.78
N SER A 51 40.35 1.43 -3.48
CA SER A 51 40.19 2.40 -2.38
C SER A 51 39.02 3.34 -2.66
N ASN A 52 38.98 3.90 -3.88
CA ASN A 52 37.85 4.70 -4.34
C ASN A 52 36.55 3.90 -4.39
N LYS A 53 36.57 2.64 -4.86
CA LYS A 53 35.37 1.77 -4.82
C LYS A 53 34.84 1.63 -3.39
N LEU A 54 35.73 1.39 -2.41
CA LEU A 54 35.35 1.29 -1.01
C LEU A 54 34.72 2.61 -0.49
N MET A 55 35.32 3.75 -0.81
CA MET A 55 34.76 5.06 -0.39
C MET A 55 33.37 5.31 -0.97
N TYR A 56 33.15 4.97 -2.25
CA TYR A 56 31.82 5.06 -2.85
C TYR A 56 30.84 4.05 -2.26
N LEU A 57 31.28 2.82 -1.99
CA LEU A 57 30.44 1.80 -1.36
C LEU A 57 29.92 2.31 0.00
N LEU A 58 30.80 2.92 0.79
CA LEU A 58 30.46 3.54 2.07
C LEU A 58 29.53 4.74 1.94
N TYR A 59 29.70 5.52 0.87
CA TYR A 59 28.82 6.66 0.59
C TYR A 59 27.40 6.19 0.29
N TYR A 60 27.22 5.13 -0.52
CA TYR A 60 25.89 4.63 -0.90
C TYR A 60 25.26 3.72 0.15
N CYS A 61 26.01 3.26 1.16
CA CYS A 61 25.44 2.56 2.30
C CYS A 61 24.97 3.56 3.39
N ARG A 62 23.88 3.20 4.09
CA ARG A 62 23.35 3.93 5.25
C ARG A 62 22.87 2.95 6.32
N GLY A 63 22.61 3.43 7.54
CA GLY A 63 22.11 2.61 8.64
C GLY A 63 22.99 1.39 8.90
N GLU A 64 22.35 0.26 9.19
CA GLU A 64 23.01 -1.01 9.53
C GLU A 64 24.01 -1.46 8.45
N ALA A 65 23.69 -1.28 7.17
CA ALA A 65 24.61 -1.64 6.10
C ALA A 65 25.91 -0.82 6.14
N LYS A 66 25.85 0.46 6.52
CA LYS A 66 27.05 1.31 6.63
C LYS A 66 27.87 0.94 7.86
N GLU A 67 27.21 0.81 9.02
CA GLU A 67 27.83 0.41 10.29
C GLU A 67 28.58 -0.92 10.13
N ALA A 68 28.02 -1.86 9.36
CA ALA A 68 28.66 -3.15 9.12
C ALA A 68 30.00 -3.07 8.37
N ILE A 69 30.21 -2.06 7.52
CA ILE A 69 31.39 -1.98 6.64
C ILE A 69 32.29 -0.77 6.88
N GLU A 70 31.90 0.21 7.71
CA GLU A 70 32.59 1.49 7.83
C GLU A 70 34.06 1.37 8.26
N HIS A 71 34.39 0.38 9.09
CA HIS A 71 35.75 0.14 9.54
C HIS A 71 36.63 -0.61 8.53
N CYS A 72 36.09 -1.04 7.39
CA CYS A 72 36.88 -1.67 6.33
C CYS A 72 37.90 -0.69 5.71
N VAL A 73 37.72 0.63 5.89
CA VAL A 73 38.67 1.67 5.44
C VAL A 73 40.04 1.59 6.11
N PHE A 74 40.14 0.92 7.27
CA PHE A 74 41.43 0.73 7.95
C PHE A 74 42.32 -0.31 7.26
N LEU A 75 41.75 -1.12 6.36
CA LEU A 75 42.49 -2.12 5.59
C LEU A 75 43.04 -1.50 4.30
N PRO A 76 44.13 -2.07 3.72
CA PRO A 76 44.60 -1.68 2.40
C PRO A 76 43.48 -1.77 1.35
N GLY A 77 43.39 -0.83 0.41
CA GLY A 77 42.22 -0.61 -0.45
C GLY A 77 41.59 -1.88 -1.04
N LYS A 78 42.38 -2.75 -1.65
CA LYS A 78 41.90 -4.04 -2.19
C LYS A 78 41.31 -4.97 -1.12
N ALA A 79 42.01 -5.13 0.00
CA ALA A 79 41.56 -5.97 1.11
C ALA A 79 40.32 -5.37 1.80
N GLY A 80 40.28 -4.05 1.97
CA GLY A 80 39.14 -3.34 2.56
C GLY A 80 37.89 -3.45 1.70
N TYR A 81 37.99 -3.22 0.39
CA TYR A 81 36.86 -3.36 -0.53
C TYR A 81 36.34 -4.80 -0.58
N GLN A 82 37.23 -5.78 -0.70
CA GLN A 82 36.84 -7.19 -0.67
C GLN A 82 36.13 -7.55 0.64
N ARG A 83 36.70 -7.14 1.78
CA ARG A 83 36.09 -7.38 3.10
C ARG A 83 34.71 -6.75 3.23
N ALA A 84 34.54 -5.51 2.79
CA ALA A 84 33.25 -4.82 2.81
C ALA A 84 32.21 -5.56 1.95
N MET A 85 32.57 -5.95 0.73
CA MET A 85 31.68 -6.71 -0.16
C MET A 85 31.29 -8.07 0.42
N ASP A 86 32.21 -8.76 1.08
CA ASP A 86 31.95 -10.04 1.72
C ASP A 86 31.00 -9.87 2.92
N ILE A 87 31.22 -8.86 3.76
CA ILE A 87 30.30 -8.53 4.86
C ILE A 87 28.89 -8.25 4.32
N LEU A 88 28.76 -7.43 3.28
CA LEU A 88 27.47 -7.12 2.69
C LEU A 88 26.75 -8.36 2.17
N ARG A 89 27.46 -9.26 1.48
CA ARG A 89 26.91 -10.53 0.99
C ARG A 89 26.49 -11.45 2.13
N THR A 90 27.33 -11.60 3.16
CA THR A 90 27.07 -12.53 4.27
C THR A 90 25.96 -12.04 5.19
N GLN A 91 25.84 -10.74 5.41
CA GLN A 91 24.85 -10.20 6.35
C GLN A 91 23.53 -9.83 5.68
N PHE A 92 23.55 -9.27 4.47
CA PHE A 92 22.34 -8.74 3.80
C PHE A 92 22.02 -9.43 2.47
N GLY A 93 22.95 -10.24 1.94
CA GLY A 93 22.88 -10.82 0.61
C GLY A 93 22.60 -12.32 0.55
N ARG A 94 22.26 -12.96 1.68
CA ARG A 94 22.02 -14.40 1.74
C ARG A 94 20.75 -14.73 0.95
N PRO A 95 20.81 -15.61 -0.08
CA PRO A 95 19.65 -15.90 -0.94
C PRO A 95 18.39 -16.31 -0.17
N HIS A 96 18.56 -17.14 0.87
CA HIS A 96 17.47 -17.57 1.74
C HIS A 96 16.78 -16.39 2.45
N ASP A 97 17.53 -15.44 3.00
CA ASP A 97 16.93 -14.29 3.71
C ASP A 97 16.21 -13.34 2.76
N ILE A 98 16.75 -13.17 1.55
CA ILE A 98 16.10 -12.35 0.53
C ILE A 98 14.79 -13.02 0.11
N ALA A 99 14.81 -14.32 -0.20
CA ALA A 99 13.62 -15.08 -0.54
C ALA A 99 12.57 -15.02 0.59
N GLN A 100 12.99 -15.24 1.83
CA GLN A 100 12.11 -15.15 3.00
C GLN A 100 11.53 -13.74 3.17
N SER A 101 12.29 -12.68 2.89
CA SER A 101 11.82 -11.30 2.98
C SER A 101 10.71 -11.02 1.96
N PHE A 102 10.89 -11.45 0.71
CA PHE A 102 9.85 -11.37 -0.32
C PHE A 102 8.61 -12.18 0.06
N MET A 103 8.78 -13.41 0.54
CA MET A 103 7.65 -14.23 0.98
C MET A 103 6.92 -13.61 2.17
N ASN A 104 7.64 -13.10 3.16
CA ASN A 104 7.03 -12.40 4.30
C ASN A 104 6.21 -11.20 3.85
N GLU A 105 6.63 -10.46 2.80
CA GLU A 105 5.85 -9.35 2.25
C GLU A 105 4.47 -9.79 1.71
N LEU A 106 4.35 -11.04 1.25
CA LEU A 106 3.11 -11.65 0.77
C LEU A 106 2.29 -12.31 1.87
N LEU A 107 2.96 -12.90 2.86
CA LEU A 107 2.31 -13.71 3.89
C LEU A 107 1.91 -12.90 5.12
N VAL A 108 2.63 -11.82 5.41
CA VAL A 108 2.42 -10.97 6.60
C VAL A 108 1.59 -9.76 6.20
N GLY A 109 0.33 -9.74 6.65
CA GLY A 109 -0.54 -8.59 6.51
C GLY A 109 -2.00 -8.92 6.79
N GLY A 110 -2.80 -7.87 7.02
CA GLY A 110 -4.23 -8.02 7.27
C GLY A 110 -5.03 -8.47 6.03
N PRO A 111 -6.31 -8.84 6.24
CA PRO A 111 -7.23 -9.14 5.16
C PRO A 111 -7.49 -7.89 4.29
N ILE A 112 -7.62 -8.11 2.99
CA ILE A 112 -7.97 -7.08 2.02
C ILE A 112 -9.47 -6.83 2.09
N ALA A 113 -9.86 -5.55 2.16
CA ALA A 113 -11.26 -5.17 2.25
C ALA A 113 -12.03 -5.53 0.95
N PRO A 114 -13.31 -5.95 1.05
CA PRO A 114 -14.15 -6.13 -0.12
C PRO A 114 -14.24 -4.83 -0.93
N GLY A 115 -13.96 -4.90 -2.24
CA GLY A 115 -14.00 -3.74 -3.14
C GLY A 115 -12.75 -2.86 -3.14
N ASP A 116 -11.74 -3.14 -2.32
CA ASP A 116 -10.44 -2.45 -2.39
C ASP A 116 -9.58 -3.03 -3.53
N VAL A 117 -9.92 -2.62 -4.75
CA VAL A 117 -9.21 -3.02 -5.97
C VAL A 117 -7.75 -2.56 -5.96
N ASP A 118 -7.45 -1.44 -5.30
CA ASP A 118 -6.09 -0.91 -5.24
C ASP A 118 -5.20 -1.73 -4.30
N ALA A 119 -5.73 -2.24 -3.19
CA ALA A 119 -5.03 -3.22 -2.36
C ALA A 119 -4.74 -4.52 -3.11
N LEU A 120 -5.69 -5.02 -3.91
CA LEU A 120 -5.45 -6.19 -4.76
C LEU A 120 -4.35 -5.92 -5.79
N ARG A 121 -4.37 -4.76 -6.47
CA ARG A 121 -3.28 -4.37 -7.40
C ARG A 121 -1.93 -4.28 -6.70
N ARG A 122 -1.87 -3.77 -5.47
CA ARG A 122 -0.63 -3.74 -4.68
C ARG A 122 -0.16 -5.15 -4.33
N LEU A 123 -1.06 -6.05 -3.94
CA LEU A 123 -0.72 -7.45 -3.67
C LEU A 123 -0.15 -8.13 -4.93
N ILE A 124 -0.81 -7.97 -6.09
CA ILE A 124 -0.34 -8.56 -7.35
C ILE A 124 1.06 -8.07 -7.71
N ARG A 125 1.34 -6.77 -7.60
CA ARG A 125 2.69 -6.23 -7.85
C ARG A 125 3.74 -6.87 -6.93
N LYS A 126 3.42 -7.05 -5.65
CA LYS A 126 4.31 -7.75 -4.71
C LYS A 126 4.51 -9.21 -5.12
N MET A 127 3.44 -9.89 -5.55
CA MET A 127 3.50 -11.29 -6.00
C MET A 127 4.41 -11.44 -7.22
N VAL A 128 4.29 -10.56 -8.21
CA VAL A 128 5.17 -10.56 -9.41
C VAL A 128 6.62 -10.28 -9.02
N ASN A 129 6.87 -9.32 -8.12
CA ASN A 129 8.23 -9.03 -7.63
C ASN A 129 8.85 -10.23 -6.90
N CYS A 130 8.04 -10.91 -6.06
CA CYS A 130 8.44 -12.11 -5.36
C CYS A 130 8.76 -13.26 -6.34
N ASP A 131 7.90 -13.48 -7.33
CA ASP A 131 8.13 -14.49 -8.36
C ASP A 131 9.46 -14.27 -9.10
N LEU A 132 9.71 -13.04 -9.55
CA LEU A 132 10.97 -12.66 -10.21
C LEU A 132 12.19 -12.93 -9.33
N ALA A 133 12.13 -12.56 -8.05
CA ALA A 133 13.23 -12.74 -7.12
C ALA A 133 13.48 -14.23 -6.80
N LEU A 134 12.44 -14.99 -6.48
CA LEU A 134 12.56 -16.39 -6.08
C LEU A 134 12.94 -17.30 -7.26
N LYS A 135 12.41 -17.07 -8.47
CA LYS A 135 12.83 -17.80 -9.68
C LYS A 135 14.32 -17.57 -9.96
N GLN A 136 14.81 -16.34 -9.84
CA GLN A 136 16.22 -16.01 -10.05
C GLN A 136 17.16 -16.70 -9.03
N MET A 137 16.65 -16.99 -7.83
CA MET A 137 17.39 -17.66 -6.75
C MET A 137 17.11 -19.16 -6.65
N HIS A 138 16.35 -19.74 -7.60
CA HIS A 138 15.96 -21.14 -7.64
C HIS A 138 15.09 -21.62 -6.45
N TYR A 139 14.32 -20.72 -5.82
CA TYR A 139 13.36 -21.03 -4.74
C TYR A 139 11.92 -21.21 -5.24
N THR A 140 11.73 -21.81 -6.42
CA THR A 140 10.40 -22.02 -7.01
C THR A 140 9.53 -22.99 -6.21
N ALA A 141 10.14 -23.96 -5.53
CA ALA A 141 9.42 -24.90 -4.67
C ALA A 141 8.73 -24.20 -3.49
N ASP A 142 9.38 -23.21 -2.89
CA ASP A 142 8.81 -22.43 -1.78
C ASP A 142 7.65 -21.55 -2.25
N LEU A 143 7.75 -21.03 -3.47
CA LEU A 143 6.71 -20.24 -4.12
C LEU A 143 5.43 -21.07 -4.35
N ASN A 144 5.60 -22.29 -4.87
CA ASN A 144 4.51 -23.24 -5.15
C ASN A 144 4.08 -24.06 -3.93
N CYS A 145 4.61 -23.77 -2.74
CA CYS A 145 4.18 -24.43 -1.51
C CYS A 145 2.70 -24.16 -1.24
N SER A 146 1.89 -25.21 -1.14
CA SER A 146 0.44 -25.10 -0.93
C SER A 146 0.07 -24.33 0.34
N THR A 147 0.89 -24.40 1.39
CA THR A 147 0.71 -23.63 2.63
C THR A 147 0.86 -22.12 2.38
N ASN A 148 1.84 -21.72 1.56
CA ASN A 148 2.05 -20.31 1.22
C ASN A 148 0.90 -19.78 0.36
N LEU A 149 0.45 -20.56 -0.64
CA LEU A 149 -0.70 -20.20 -1.47
C LEU A 149 -1.97 -20.01 -0.62
N LYS A 150 -2.25 -20.95 0.31
CA LYS A 150 -3.39 -20.84 1.23
C LYS A 150 -3.34 -19.56 2.08
N ARG A 151 -2.17 -19.22 2.64
CA ARG A 151 -1.99 -18.00 3.42
C ARG A 151 -2.21 -16.73 2.61
N ILE A 152 -1.82 -16.70 1.33
CA ILE A 152 -2.13 -15.57 0.45
C ILE A 152 -3.64 -15.48 0.21
N VAL A 153 -4.29 -16.62 -0.06
CA VAL A 153 -5.74 -16.71 -0.29
C VAL A 153 -6.54 -16.26 0.93
N GLU A 154 -6.12 -16.64 2.15
CA GLU A 154 -6.74 -16.21 3.41
C GLU A 154 -6.80 -14.69 3.58
N ARG A 155 -5.86 -13.95 2.97
CA ARG A 155 -5.87 -12.49 2.96
C ARG A 155 -6.86 -11.88 1.98
N LEU A 156 -7.37 -12.64 1.02
CA LEU A 156 -8.31 -12.13 0.01
C LEU A 156 -9.71 -11.94 0.62
N PRO A 157 -10.56 -11.06 0.04
CA PRO A 157 -11.97 -11.00 0.39
C PRO A 157 -12.68 -12.35 0.18
N ARG A 158 -13.67 -12.69 1.02
CA ARG A 158 -14.40 -13.99 0.97
C ARG A 158 -14.91 -14.38 -0.42
N HIS A 159 -15.44 -13.43 -1.19
CA HIS A 159 -15.94 -13.71 -2.54
C HIS A 159 -14.83 -14.12 -3.52
N LEU A 160 -13.60 -13.61 -3.36
CA LEU A 160 -12.44 -14.06 -4.14
C LEU A 160 -11.90 -15.39 -3.63
N GLN A 161 -11.96 -15.66 -2.31
CA GLN A 161 -11.61 -16.97 -1.76
C GLN A 161 -12.51 -18.07 -2.36
N GLN A 162 -13.82 -17.84 -2.43
CA GLN A 162 -14.78 -18.78 -3.02
C GLN A 162 -14.50 -19.02 -4.51
N ARG A 163 -14.34 -17.94 -5.28
CA ARG A 163 -14.00 -18.04 -6.71
C ARG A 163 -12.65 -18.70 -6.97
N TRP A 164 -11.68 -18.50 -6.07
CA TRP A 164 -10.40 -19.21 -6.15
C TRP A 164 -10.58 -20.70 -5.84
N ALA A 165 -11.41 -21.06 -4.87
CA ALA A 165 -11.69 -22.46 -4.55
C ALA A 165 -12.31 -23.19 -5.76
N GLU A 166 -13.24 -22.56 -6.49
CA GLU A 166 -13.78 -23.08 -7.75
C GLU A 166 -12.69 -23.26 -8.81
N ALA A 167 -11.85 -22.24 -9.03
CA ALA A 167 -10.76 -22.30 -10.00
C ALA A 167 -9.70 -23.36 -9.63
N ALA A 168 -9.38 -23.51 -8.35
CA ALA A 168 -8.45 -24.52 -7.86
C ALA A 168 -9.01 -25.94 -8.05
N ASP A 169 -10.30 -26.14 -7.81
CA ASP A 169 -11.00 -27.40 -8.04
C ASP A 169 -11.01 -27.81 -9.52
N ASP A 170 -11.14 -26.84 -10.45
CA ASP A 170 -10.94 -27.08 -11.88
C ASP A 170 -9.52 -27.56 -12.23
N ILE A 171 -8.49 -26.93 -11.63
CA ILE A 171 -7.08 -27.32 -11.83
C ILE A 171 -6.85 -28.74 -11.31
N LEU A 172 -7.34 -29.06 -10.11
CA LEU A 172 -7.24 -30.39 -9.52
C LEU A 172 -7.93 -31.46 -10.38
N ARG A 173 -9.10 -31.16 -10.94
CA ARG A 173 -9.78 -32.07 -11.88
C ARG A 173 -8.98 -32.35 -13.15
N SER A 174 -8.14 -31.42 -13.60
CA SER A 174 -7.23 -31.64 -14.73
C SER A 174 -5.98 -32.47 -14.38
N GLY A 175 -5.84 -32.91 -13.13
CA GLY A 175 -4.69 -33.70 -12.66
C GLY A 175 -3.44 -32.86 -12.39
N SER A 176 -3.60 -31.55 -12.19
CA SER A 176 -2.52 -30.62 -11.85
C SER A 176 -2.74 -30.01 -10.47
N GLU A 177 -1.68 -29.51 -9.84
CA GLU A 177 -1.77 -28.78 -8.57
C GLU A 177 -1.89 -27.27 -8.83
N PRO A 178 -2.67 -26.52 -8.01
CA PRO A 178 -2.65 -25.07 -8.06
C PRO A 178 -1.25 -24.52 -7.76
N GLU A 179 -0.79 -23.60 -8.59
CA GLU A 179 0.56 -23.01 -8.51
C GLU A 179 0.46 -21.51 -8.30
N PHE A 180 1.58 -20.89 -7.96
CA PHE A 180 1.64 -19.46 -7.73
C PHE A 180 1.21 -18.64 -8.96
N ASP A 181 1.66 -19.05 -10.15
CA ASP A 181 1.32 -18.37 -11.42
C ASP A 181 -0.19 -18.46 -11.74
N HIS A 182 -0.84 -19.57 -11.35
CA HIS A 182 -2.29 -19.71 -11.43
C HIS A 182 -3.00 -18.68 -10.55
N LEU A 183 -2.52 -18.47 -9.31
CA LEU A 183 -3.10 -17.51 -8.37
C LEU A 183 -2.89 -16.06 -8.83
N VAL A 184 -1.69 -15.71 -9.31
CA VAL A 184 -1.40 -14.38 -9.89
C VAL A 184 -2.36 -14.10 -11.04
N SER A 185 -2.46 -15.02 -12.00
CA SER A 185 -3.34 -14.90 -13.17
C SER A 185 -4.81 -14.75 -12.79
N PHE A 186 -5.26 -15.49 -11.78
CA PHE A 186 -6.62 -15.38 -11.24
C PHE A 186 -6.90 -14.00 -10.64
N LEU A 187 -5.95 -13.46 -9.87
CA LEU A 187 -6.09 -12.15 -9.24
C LEU A 187 -6.06 -11.02 -10.27
N ASP A 188 -5.18 -11.08 -11.26
CA ASP A 188 -5.13 -10.13 -12.38
C ASP A 188 -6.46 -10.14 -13.16
N ARG A 189 -6.99 -11.32 -13.47
CA ARG A 189 -8.30 -11.46 -14.11
C ARG A 189 -9.40 -10.86 -13.23
N SER A 190 -9.37 -11.08 -11.92
CA SER A 190 -10.37 -10.54 -11.00
C SER A 190 -10.33 -9.01 -10.91
N VAL A 191 -9.13 -8.40 -10.92
CA VAL A 191 -8.97 -6.93 -11.00
C VAL A 191 -9.44 -6.39 -12.34
N SER A 192 -9.13 -7.08 -13.44
CA SER A 192 -9.58 -6.71 -14.79
C SER A 192 -11.11 -6.75 -14.89
N ILE A 193 -11.74 -7.80 -14.36
CA ILE A 193 -13.21 -7.91 -14.28
C ILE A 193 -13.79 -6.74 -13.49
N ALA A 194 -13.27 -6.46 -12.30
CA ALA A 194 -13.77 -5.38 -11.45
C ALA A 194 -13.58 -3.97 -12.05
N SER A 195 -12.62 -3.82 -12.98
CA SER A 195 -12.28 -2.53 -13.58
C SER A 195 -12.96 -2.28 -14.93
N ASN A 196 -13.52 -3.30 -15.57
CA ASN A 196 -14.22 -3.14 -16.85
C ASN A 196 -15.61 -2.50 -16.67
N CYS A 197 -16.19 -2.02 -17.76
CA CYS A 197 -17.47 -1.29 -17.73
C CYS A 197 -18.61 -2.08 -17.08
N TYR A 198 -18.65 -3.40 -17.26
CA TYR A 198 -19.66 -4.28 -16.66
C TYR A 198 -19.38 -4.58 -15.19
N GLY A 199 -18.11 -4.71 -14.79
CA GLY A 199 -17.70 -4.90 -13.40
C GLY A 199 -18.00 -3.69 -12.53
N VAL A 200 -17.86 -2.48 -13.09
CA VAL A 200 -18.26 -1.24 -12.41
C VAL A 200 -19.76 -1.19 -12.15
N ILE A 201 -20.58 -1.76 -13.05
CA ILE A 201 -22.03 -1.89 -12.85
C ILE A 201 -22.34 -2.95 -11.79
N ALA A 202 -21.66 -4.09 -11.84
CA ALA A 202 -21.87 -5.22 -10.92
C ALA A 202 -21.37 -4.93 -9.49
N SER A 203 -20.37 -4.07 -9.34
CA SER A 203 -19.86 -3.58 -8.06
C SER A 203 -20.09 -2.08 -7.98
N PRO A 204 -21.32 -1.63 -7.65
CA PRO A 204 -21.56 -0.20 -7.46
C PRO A 204 -20.65 0.28 -6.33
N ARG A 205 -19.59 1.00 -6.70
CA ARG A 205 -18.80 1.76 -5.74
C ARG A 205 -19.81 2.55 -4.92
N ARG A 206 -19.82 2.38 -3.59
CA ARG A 206 -20.49 3.36 -2.73
C ARG A 206 -19.83 4.69 -3.07
N TYR A 207 -20.55 5.53 -3.79
CA TYR A 207 -20.06 6.82 -4.27
C TYR A 207 -19.82 7.68 -3.03
N GLY A 208 -18.61 7.61 -2.52
CA GLY A 208 -18.11 8.34 -1.36
C GLY A 208 -16.74 8.86 -1.73
N ASN A 209 -16.73 10.08 -2.27
CA ASN A 209 -15.60 10.99 -2.35
C ASN A 209 -14.41 10.54 -3.20
N GLN A 210 -14.53 10.72 -4.52
CA GLN A 210 -13.43 11.14 -5.39
C GLN A 210 -14.02 11.50 -6.76
N VAL A 211 -14.58 12.69 -6.85
CA VAL A 211 -14.71 13.39 -8.14
C VAL A 211 -13.98 14.71 -7.92
N ASP A 212 -12.99 14.95 -8.77
CA ASP A 212 -12.33 16.23 -8.91
C ASP A 212 -13.39 17.34 -8.93
N LYS A 213 -13.26 18.30 -8.01
CA LYS A 213 -14.07 19.50 -7.99
C LYS A 213 -13.71 20.34 -9.22
N VAL A 214 -14.31 20.03 -10.36
CA VAL A 214 -14.54 21.04 -11.38
C VAL A 214 -15.59 21.98 -10.81
N VAL A 215 -15.16 23.20 -10.55
CA VAL A 215 -15.97 24.31 -10.04
C VAL A 215 -17.08 24.60 -11.05
N LEU A 216 -18.24 23.98 -10.86
CA LEU A 216 -19.49 24.49 -11.39
C LEU A 216 -20.21 25.16 -10.22
N GLU A 217 -20.25 26.48 -10.25
CA GLU A 217 -20.92 27.32 -9.26
C GLU A 217 -22.38 26.87 -9.13
N ARG A 218 -22.67 26.17 -8.02
CA ARG A 218 -24.04 25.98 -7.57
C ARG A 218 -24.49 27.23 -6.83
N PRO A 219 -25.74 27.69 -7.03
CA PRO A 219 -26.26 28.83 -6.28
C PRO A 219 -26.18 28.53 -4.78
N PRO A 220 -25.96 29.55 -3.94
CA PRO A 220 -25.66 29.34 -2.54
C PRO A 220 -26.84 28.61 -1.89
N ARG A 221 -26.54 27.44 -1.30
CA ARG A 221 -27.46 26.77 -0.38
C ARG A 221 -27.84 27.78 0.69
N LYS A 222 -29.14 28.07 0.82
CA LYS A 222 -29.68 28.90 1.90
C LYS A 222 -29.04 28.45 3.21
N ALA A 223 -28.44 29.43 3.89
CA ALA A 223 -27.77 29.24 5.16
C ALA A 223 -28.64 28.38 6.08
N ARG A 224 -28.04 27.36 6.70
CA ARG A 224 -28.62 26.79 7.91
C ARG A 224 -28.69 27.94 8.91
N ILE A 225 -29.90 28.38 9.21
CA ILE A 225 -30.15 29.31 10.31
C ILE A 225 -29.76 28.54 11.57
N ASN A 226 -28.62 28.90 12.15
CA ASN A 226 -28.40 28.63 13.56
C ASN A 226 -29.42 29.47 14.30
N VAL A 227 -30.54 28.86 14.69
CA VAL A 227 -31.46 29.48 15.63
C VAL A 227 -30.75 29.46 16.97
N VAL A 228 -30.06 30.57 17.26
CA VAL A 228 -29.80 30.96 18.64
C VAL A 228 -31.18 31.07 19.28
N ALA A 229 -31.50 30.16 20.19
CA ALA A 229 -32.69 30.25 21.01
C ALA A 229 -32.58 31.54 21.82
N THR A 230 -33.25 32.58 21.35
CA THR A 230 -33.56 33.75 22.15
C THR A 230 -34.34 33.27 23.37
N LYS A 231 -33.92 33.71 24.55
CA LYS A 231 -34.58 33.48 25.85
C LYS A 231 -36.03 33.93 25.77
N ALA A 232 -36.92 33.04 25.32
CA ALA A 232 -38.35 33.17 25.47
C ALA A 232 -38.69 32.64 26.86
N SER A 233 -39.17 33.54 27.71
CA SER A 233 -39.83 33.31 29.01
C SER A 233 -39.95 31.84 29.42
N MET A 234 -39.14 31.41 30.41
CA MET A 234 -39.17 30.08 31.02
C MET A 234 -40.49 29.85 31.77
N ALA A 235 -41.61 29.65 31.07
CA ALA A 235 -42.88 29.24 31.66
C ALA A 235 -43.07 27.73 31.47
N CYS A 236 -43.36 27.03 32.57
CA CYS A 236 -43.58 25.61 32.61
C CYS A 236 -44.74 25.23 31.67
N PRO A 237 -44.55 24.30 30.73
CA PRO A 237 -45.60 23.92 29.80
C PRO A 237 -46.79 23.20 30.47
N HIS A 238 -46.67 22.83 31.75
CA HIS A 238 -47.74 22.16 32.51
C HIS A 238 -48.57 23.11 33.39
N CYS A 239 -47.94 24.03 34.13
CA CYS A 239 -48.63 24.94 35.06
C CYS A 239 -48.44 26.43 34.73
N SER A 240 -47.71 26.75 33.66
CA SER A 240 -47.44 28.12 33.18
C SER A 240 -46.69 29.03 34.15
N GLN A 241 -46.14 28.49 35.24
CA GLN A 241 -45.28 29.21 36.18
C GLN A 241 -43.81 29.24 35.74
N THR A 242 -43.00 30.12 36.32
CA THR A 242 -41.62 30.34 35.84
C THR A 242 -40.61 29.28 36.32
N HIS A 243 -40.68 28.07 35.77
CA HIS A 243 -39.75 26.97 36.01
C HIS A 243 -39.74 25.97 34.85
N SER A 244 -38.76 25.07 34.82
CA SER A 244 -38.67 23.99 33.84
C SER A 244 -39.62 22.83 34.19
N LEU A 245 -40.08 22.05 33.21
CA LEU A 245 -41.03 20.95 33.46
C LEU A 245 -40.48 19.90 34.45
N SER A 246 -39.16 19.70 34.50
CA SER A 246 -38.49 18.79 35.43
C SER A 246 -38.53 19.25 36.89
N GLU A 247 -38.67 20.56 37.12
CA GLU A 247 -38.78 21.23 38.42
C GLU A 247 -40.25 21.46 38.84
N CYS A 248 -41.23 21.08 38.01
CA CYS A 248 -42.65 21.30 38.30
C CYS A 248 -43.18 20.30 39.35
N GLU A 249 -43.46 20.78 40.57
CA GLU A 249 -44.01 19.96 41.66
C GLU A 249 -45.36 19.32 41.29
N VAL A 250 -46.24 20.08 40.64
CA VAL A 250 -47.56 19.59 40.18
C VAL A 250 -47.43 18.45 39.17
N PHE A 251 -46.42 18.51 38.30
CA PHE A 251 -46.15 17.44 37.34
C PHE A 251 -45.51 16.22 38.02
N ARG A 252 -44.66 16.44 39.04
CA ARG A 252 -44.01 15.37 39.80
C ARG A 252 -44.99 14.53 40.62
N THR A 253 -46.05 15.14 41.14
CA THR A 253 -47.10 14.45 41.92
C THR A 253 -48.05 13.58 41.10
N LEU A 254 -48.05 13.70 39.77
CA LEU A 254 -48.87 12.85 38.89
C LEU A 254 -48.38 11.40 38.88
N SER A 255 -49.33 10.47 38.73
CA SER A 255 -48.99 9.06 38.49
C SER A 255 -48.26 8.88 37.15
N GLN A 256 -47.52 7.78 37.00
CA GLN A 256 -46.76 7.52 35.77
C GLN A 256 -47.66 7.49 34.52
N VAL A 257 -48.89 6.96 34.64
CA VAL A 257 -49.85 6.90 33.53
C VAL A 257 -50.33 8.30 33.14
N GLU A 258 -50.58 9.18 34.11
CA GLU A 258 -50.99 10.56 33.86
C GLU A 258 -49.86 11.41 33.26
N LYS A 259 -48.61 11.19 33.69
CA LYS A 259 -47.41 11.83 33.12
C LYS A 259 -47.29 11.54 31.62
N LEU A 260 -47.48 10.29 31.22
CA LEU A 260 -47.41 9.88 29.81
C LEU A 260 -48.50 10.55 28.96
N SER A 261 -49.73 10.59 29.48
CA SER A 261 -50.85 11.25 28.81
C SER A 261 -50.63 12.76 28.65
N ARG A 262 -50.06 13.41 29.67
CA ARG A 262 -49.72 14.85 29.64
C ARG A 262 -48.57 15.17 28.69
N LEU A 263 -47.49 14.39 28.68
CA LEU A 263 -46.37 14.57 27.73
C LEU A 263 -46.83 14.42 26.28
N LYS A 264 -47.70 13.44 25.99
CA LYS A 264 -48.31 13.28 24.67
C LYS A 264 -49.17 14.48 24.28
N GLY A 265 -50.01 14.98 25.19
CA GLY A 265 -50.84 16.17 24.96
C GLY A 265 -50.02 17.44 24.71
N LEU A 266 -48.88 17.58 25.40
CA LEU A 266 -47.95 18.70 25.26
C LEU A 266 -46.92 18.51 24.12
N LYS A 267 -46.97 17.40 23.38
CA LYS A 267 -46.01 17.01 22.33
C LYS A 267 -44.54 17.01 22.78
N LEU A 268 -44.29 16.69 24.05
CA LEU A 268 -42.96 16.56 24.63
C LEU A 268 -42.53 15.09 24.65
N CYS A 269 -41.25 14.83 24.37
CA CYS A 269 -40.68 13.48 24.50
C CYS A 269 -39.93 13.35 25.84
N PHE A 270 -39.59 12.13 26.23
CA PHE A 270 -38.82 11.91 27.48
C PHE A 270 -37.43 12.53 27.46
N ASN A 271 -36.86 12.76 26.27
CA ASN A 271 -35.59 13.49 26.14
C ASN A 271 -35.76 15.01 26.31
N CYS A 272 -37.00 15.51 26.46
CA CYS A 272 -37.29 16.91 26.78
C CYS A 272 -37.49 17.14 28.29
N LEU A 273 -37.37 16.10 29.13
CA LEU A 273 -37.40 16.17 30.60
C LEU A 273 -35.98 16.27 31.17
#